data_AF-A0A661TIR1-F1
#
_entry.id   AF-A0A661TIR1-F1
#
_cell.length_a   1.000
_cell.length_b   1.000
_cell.length_c   1.000
_cell.angle_alpha   90.00
_cell.angle_beta   90.00
_cell.angle_gamma   90.00
#
_symmetry.space_group_name_H-M   'P 1'
#
loop_
_entity.id
_entity.type
_entity.pdbx_description
1 polymer ?
#
loop_
_entity_poly.entity_id
_entity_poly.type
_entity_poly.pdbx_seq_one_letter_code
_entity_poly.pdbx_strand_id
1 'polypeptide(L)'
;MSLFGQDQNKAKKKYRNFVEAVQHKKIENPSSDIESGCILGGDDFINWVKDKFLNKDLDDKEKPQLRSLKRTLMPEDLLPIVCDEFDCELDTILRKGKKRNIARDVAIYLSREITGESGVALGQYFGGISGAGITVRYNYITKIIQNDSRLRGQINRIRKKIINN
;
A
#
# COMPACT_ATOMS: atom_id res chain seq x y z
N MET A 1 -19.78 14.85 -29.78
CA MET A 1 -19.77 15.58 -31.08
C MET A 1 -20.39 16.97 -31.04
N SER A 2 -21.35 17.28 -30.15
CA SER A 2 -21.93 18.65 -30.10
C SER A 2 -20.93 19.76 -29.76
N LEU A 3 -19.83 19.43 -29.06
CA LEU A 3 -18.74 20.37 -28.76
C LEU A 3 -18.09 20.98 -30.01
N PHE A 4 -18.16 20.28 -31.16
CA PHE A 4 -17.57 20.71 -32.43
C PHE A 4 -18.61 21.18 -33.46
N GLY A 5 -19.87 21.31 -33.05
CA GLY A 5 -20.97 21.82 -33.88
C GLY A 5 -22.17 20.87 -33.97
N GLN A 6 -23.30 21.41 -34.42
CA GLN A 6 -24.57 20.67 -34.54
C GLN A 6 -24.65 19.83 -35.83
N ASP A 7 -23.93 20.21 -36.87
CA ASP A 7 -23.79 19.43 -38.12
C ASP A 7 -22.74 18.32 -37.92
N GLN A 8 -23.17 17.07 -37.98
CA GLN A 8 -22.33 15.91 -37.70
C GLN A 8 -21.11 15.79 -38.64
N ASN A 9 -21.26 16.16 -39.92
CA ASN A 9 -20.18 16.04 -40.89
C ASN A 9 -19.10 17.11 -40.63
N LYS A 10 -19.53 18.33 -40.31
CA LYS A 10 -18.62 19.41 -39.91
C LYS A 10 -17.97 19.13 -38.56
N ALA A 11 -18.71 18.57 -37.60
CA ALA A 11 -18.19 18.20 -36.29
C ALA A 11 -17.13 17.10 -36.38
N LYS A 12 -17.34 16.08 -37.23
CA LYS A 12 -16.34 15.05 -37.53
C LYS A 12 -15.05 15.64 -38.09
N LYS A 13 -15.16 16.54 -39.07
CA LYS A 13 -14.00 17.21 -39.67
C LYS A 13 -13.24 18.06 -38.65
N LYS A 14 -13.96 18.82 -37.82
CA LYS A 14 -13.36 19.64 -36.74
C LYS A 14 -12.69 18.81 -35.66
N TYR A 15 -13.31 17.71 -35.23
CA TYR A 15 -12.71 16.79 -34.27
C TYR A 15 -11.44 16.15 -34.83
N ARG A 16 -11.50 15.68 -36.09
CA ARG A 16 -10.33 15.14 -36.79
C ARG A 16 -9.19 16.15 -36.84
N ASN A 17 -9.48 17.38 -37.26
CA ASN A 17 -8.48 18.46 -37.29
C ASN A 17 -7.93 18.78 -35.89
N PHE A 18 -8.77 18.75 -34.85
CA PHE A 18 -8.33 18.98 -33.46
C PHE A 18 -7.34 17.91 -33.01
N VAL A 19 -7.66 16.63 -33.24
CA VAL A 19 -6.78 15.49 -32.89
C VAL A 19 -5.50 15.51 -33.72
N GLU A 20 -5.61 15.74 -35.04
CA GLU A 20 -4.47 15.76 -35.96
C GLU A 20 -3.59 17.01 -35.78
N ALA A 21 -4.13 18.12 -35.25
CA ALA A 21 -3.36 19.31 -34.87
C ALA A 21 -2.54 19.12 -33.59
N VAL A 22 -2.78 18.06 -32.80
CA VAL A 22 -1.90 17.64 -31.71
C VAL A 22 -0.68 16.90 -32.29
N GLN A 23 0.06 17.55 -33.19
CA GLN A 23 1.38 17.12 -33.58
C GLN A 23 2.41 17.72 -32.62
N HIS A 24 3.01 16.85 -31.81
CA HIS A 24 4.37 16.99 -31.26
C HIS A 24 4.67 18.12 -30.27
N LYS A 25 3.68 18.72 -29.59
CA LYS A 25 3.96 19.08 -28.19
C LYS A 25 4.14 17.76 -27.47
N LYS A 26 5.30 17.52 -26.83
CA LYS A 26 5.51 16.38 -25.93
C LYS A 26 4.23 16.24 -25.12
N ILE A 27 3.40 15.26 -25.45
CA ILE A 27 2.36 14.81 -24.55
C ILE A 27 3.20 14.22 -23.44
N GLU A 28 3.45 15.00 -22.39
CA GLU A 28 4.08 14.48 -21.19
C GLU A 28 3.25 13.29 -20.81
N ASN A 29 3.92 12.14 -20.74
CA ASN A 29 3.25 10.91 -20.40
C ASN A 29 2.64 11.15 -19.01
N PRO A 30 1.30 11.17 -18.85
CA PRO A 30 0.70 11.47 -17.55
C PRO A 30 1.22 10.53 -16.46
N SER A 31 1.71 9.35 -16.86
CA SER A 31 2.39 8.41 -15.98
C SER A 31 3.60 8.98 -15.22
N SER A 32 4.21 10.08 -15.66
CA SER A 32 5.27 10.77 -14.91
C SER A 32 4.76 11.52 -13.68
N ASP A 33 3.49 11.95 -13.70
CA ASP A 33 2.86 12.74 -12.62
C ASP A 33 2.01 11.84 -11.71
N ILE A 34 2.14 10.52 -11.84
CA ILE A 34 1.46 9.57 -10.96
C ILE A 34 2.19 9.54 -9.63
N GLU A 35 1.66 10.24 -8.63
CA GLU A 35 1.98 9.95 -7.24
C GLU A 35 1.26 8.68 -6.77
N SER A 36 1.99 7.82 -6.04
CA SER A 36 1.48 6.59 -5.42
C SER A 36 0.82 5.59 -6.38
N GLY A 37 1.21 5.58 -7.65
CA GLY A 37 0.82 4.55 -8.62
C GLY A 37 -0.65 4.57 -9.08
N CYS A 38 -1.48 5.52 -8.62
CA CYS A 38 -2.94 5.48 -8.84
C CYS A 38 -3.66 6.83 -8.98
N ILE A 39 -3.05 7.97 -8.64
CA ILE A 39 -3.74 9.28 -8.66
C ILE A 39 -3.08 10.20 -9.69
N LEU A 40 -3.89 10.79 -10.57
CA LEU A 40 -3.48 11.77 -11.58
C LEU A 40 -4.21 13.08 -11.32
N GLY A 41 -3.47 14.19 -11.20
CA GLY A 41 -4.02 15.53 -11.01
C GLY A 41 -3.00 16.47 -10.37
N GLY A 42 -3.35 17.75 -10.23
CA GLY A 42 -2.51 18.71 -9.52
C GLY A 42 -2.47 18.45 -8.00
N ASP A 43 -1.47 19.02 -7.32
CA ASP A 43 -1.20 18.79 -5.89
C ASP A 43 -2.43 18.99 -4.99
N ASP A 44 -3.24 20.02 -5.25
CA ASP A 44 -4.47 20.29 -4.50
C ASP A 44 -5.51 19.16 -4.64
N PHE A 45 -5.63 18.62 -5.85
CA PHE A 45 -6.52 17.50 -6.13
C PHE A 45 -6.01 16.23 -5.46
N ILE A 46 -4.71 15.96 -5.56
CA ILE A 46 -4.06 14.83 -4.90
C ILE A 46 -4.28 14.91 -3.39
N ASN A 47 -4.03 16.06 -2.76
CA ASN A 47 -4.19 16.26 -1.32
C ASN A 47 -5.65 16.11 -0.89
N TRP A 48 -6.61 16.61 -1.68
CA TRP A 48 -8.03 16.38 -1.41
C TRP A 48 -8.42 14.91 -1.50
N VAL A 49 -7.90 14.16 -2.48
CA VAL A 49 -8.15 12.71 -2.58
C VAL A 49 -7.54 11.98 -1.38
N LYS A 50 -6.30 12.31 -1.02
CA LYS A 50 -5.61 11.75 0.16
C LYS A 50 -6.43 12.02 1.43
N ASP A 51 -6.87 13.26 1.66
CA ASP A 51 -7.62 13.61 2.86
C ASP A 51 -9.01 12.95 2.91
N LYS A 52 -9.73 12.94 1.79
CA LYS A 52 -11.10 12.44 1.75
C LYS A 52 -11.20 10.93 1.78
N PHE A 53 -10.24 10.24 1.16
CA PHE A 53 -10.33 8.79 0.94
C PHE A 53 -9.24 7.99 1.64
N LEU A 54 -8.05 8.55 1.92
CA LEU A 54 -6.97 7.82 2.60
C LEU A 54 -6.94 8.00 4.12
N ASN A 55 -7.48 9.11 4.65
CA ASN A 55 -7.51 9.37 6.10
C ASN A 55 -8.67 8.67 6.84
N LYS A 56 -9.63 8.07 6.12
CA LYS A 56 -10.72 7.27 6.68
C LYS A 56 -10.53 5.79 6.33
N ASP A 57 -10.96 4.90 7.23
CA ASP A 57 -10.81 3.43 7.16
C ASP A 57 -10.81 2.88 5.72
N LEU A 58 -9.61 2.74 5.16
CA LEU A 58 -9.33 2.25 3.81
C LEU A 58 -9.64 0.76 3.62
N ASP A 59 -10.05 0.10 4.69
CA ASP A 59 -10.46 -1.30 4.71
C ASP A 59 -12.00 -1.45 4.69
N ASP A 60 -12.69 -0.41 4.20
CA ASP A 60 -14.10 -0.46 3.86
C ASP A 60 -14.35 -1.61 2.88
N LYS A 61 -15.03 -2.66 3.36
CA LYS A 61 -15.36 -3.86 2.58
C LYS A 61 -16.18 -3.52 1.32
N GLU A 62 -16.87 -2.38 1.31
CA GLU A 62 -17.65 -1.92 0.16
C GLU A 62 -16.77 -1.27 -0.92
N LYS A 63 -15.52 -0.89 -0.62
CA LYS A 63 -14.63 -0.15 -1.52
C LYS A 63 -13.22 -0.77 -1.59
N PRO A 64 -13.09 -2.05 -2.00
CA PRO A 64 -11.81 -2.76 -2.02
C PRO A 64 -10.75 -2.12 -2.93
N GLN A 65 -11.16 -1.35 -3.95
CA GLN A 65 -10.25 -0.65 -4.86
C GLN A 65 -9.46 0.46 -4.16
N LEU A 66 -9.95 1.00 -3.04
CA LEU A 66 -9.19 1.99 -2.27
C LEU A 66 -7.89 1.42 -1.69
N ARG A 67 -7.76 0.09 -1.61
CA ARG A 67 -6.52 -0.56 -1.19
C ARG A 67 -5.36 -0.30 -2.15
N SER A 68 -5.61 -0.10 -3.45
CA SER A 68 -4.55 0.19 -4.42
C SER A 68 -3.98 1.60 -4.29
N LEU A 69 -4.69 2.50 -3.59
CA LEU A 69 -4.23 3.86 -3.32
C LEU A 69 -3.33 3.95 -2.08
N LYS A 70 -3.24 2.88 -1.26
CA LYS A 70 -2.23 2.84 -0.19
C LYS A 70 -0.86 2.80 -0.82
N ARG A 71 0.07 3.60 -0.28
CA ARG A 71 1.50 3.48 -0.55
C ARG A 71 1.89 2.03 -0.23
N THR A 72 2.18 1.23 -1.26
CA THR A 72 2.48 -0.20 -1.10
C THR A 72 3.89 -0.34 -0.54
N LEU A 73 3.99 -0.39 0.78
CA LEU A 73 5.24 -0.79 1.43
C LEU A 73 5.42 -2.29 1.25
N MET A 74 6.65 -2.71 0.97
CA MET A 74 6.98 -4.12 0.87
C MET A 74 7.44 -4.64 2.24
N PRO A 75 7.29 -5.95 2.54
CA PRO A 75 7.83 -6.53 3.76
C PRO A 75 9.32 -6.20 4.00
N GLU A 76 10.09 -6.08 2.92
CA GLU A 76 11.51 -5.72 2.92
C GLU A 76 11.79 -4.35 3.52
N ASP A 77 10.89 -3.38 3.34
CA ASP A 77 11.02 -2.03 3.91
C ASP A 77 10.75 -2.04 5.43
N LEU A 78 9.91 -2.98 5.87
CA LEU A 78 9.48 -3.10 7.27
C LEU A 78 10.52 -3.82 8.13
N LEU A 79 11.16 -4.87 7.61
CA LEU A 79 12.01 -5.75 8.41
C LEU A 79 13.17 -5.05 9.13
N PRO A 80 13.93 -4.12 8.51
CA PRO A 80 14.99 -3.41 9.20
C PRO A 80 14.50 -2.64 10.44
N ILE A 81 13.30 -2.06 10.37
CA ILE A 81 12.67 -1.31 11.47
C ILE A 81 12.28 -2.24 12.61
N VAL A 82 11.78 -3.44 12.29
CA VAL A 82 11.44 -4.46 13.28
C VAL A 82 12.71 -5.03 13.92
N CYS A 83 13.75 -5.30 13.13
CA CYS A 83 15.05 -5.75 13.62
C CYS A 83 15.64 -4.77 14.65
N ASP A 84 15.61 -3.48 14.33
CA ASP A 84 16.06 -2.40 15.22
C ASP A 84 15.25 -2.33 16.51
N GLU A 85 13.91 -2.38 16.45
CA GLU A 85 13.05 -2.29 17.64
C GLU A 85 13.16 -3.50 18.59
N PHE A 86 13.50 -4.68 18.05
CA PHE A 86 13.62 -5.92 18.81
C PHE A 86 15.06 -6.37 19.06
N ASP A 87 16.05 -5.59 18.63
CA ASP A 87 17.48 -5.91 18.70
C ASP A 87 17.77 -7.34 18.20
N CYS A 88 17.37 -7.61 16.95
CA CYS A 88 17.50 -8.95 16.37
C CYS A 88 17.88 -8.92 14.90
N GLU A 89 18.52 -10.01 14.45
CA GLU A 89 18.94 -10.17 13.06
C GLU A 89 17.80 -10.55 12.12
N LEU A 90 17.93 -10.17 10.85
CA LEU A 90 16.97 -10.49 9.80
C LEU A 90 16.69 -11.98 9.66
N ASP A 91 17.73 -12.83 9.76
CA ASP A 91 17.59 -14.29 9.72
C ASP A 91 16.71 -14.80 10.87
N THR A 92 16.75 -14.17 12.04
CA THR A 92 15.84 -14.52 13.15
C THR A 92 14.39 -14.30 12.75
N ILE A 93 14.09 -13.28 11.95
CA ILE A 93 12.73 -13.03 11.47
C ILE A 93 12.35 -13.97 10.32
N LEU A 94 13.25 -14.22 9.35
CA LEU A 94 12.92 -14.97 8.13
C LEU A 94 12.94 -16.50 8.32
N ARG A 95 13.71 -17.01 9.27
CA ARG A 95 13.82 -18.45 9.53
C ARG A 95 12.58 -19.03 10.24
N LYS A 96 12.03 -20.11 9.70
CA LYS A 96 10.93 -20.86 10.32
C LYS A 96 11.41 -21.75 11.48
N GLY A 97 10.49 -22.10 12.39
CA GLY A 97 10.71 -23.14 13.42
C GLY A 97 11.24 -22.67 14.77
N LYS A 98 11.72 -21.43 14.89
CA LYS A 98 12.12 -20.85 16.19
C LYS A 98 10.89 -20.65 17.08
N LYS A 99 10.88 -21.28 18.25
CA LYS A 99 9.78 -21.14 19.24
C LYS A 99 9.84 -19.76 19.91
N ARG A 100 8.66 -19.21 20.24
CA ARG A 100 8.49 -17.94 21.00
C ARG A 100 9.22 -16.74 20.37
N ASN A 101 9.18 -16.63 19.04
CA ASN A 101 9.85 -15.56 18.32
C ASN A 101 8.92 -14.35 18.09
N ILE A 102 8.82 -13.48 19.11
CA ILE A 102 7.89 -12.35 19.07
C ILE A 102 8.23 -11.35 17.95
N ALA A 103 9.51 -11.12 17.66
CA ALA A 103 9.95 -10.21 16.60
C ALA A 103 9.41 -10.66 15.24
N ARG A 104 9.53 -11.96 14.93
CA ARG A 104 8.96 -12.55 13.72
C ARG A 104 7.44 -12.43 13.65
N ASP A 105 6.77 -12.69 14.76
CA ASP A 105 5.30 -12.60 14.82
C ASP A 105 4.82 -11.17 14.57
N VAL A 106 5.53 -10.19 15.14
CA VAL A 106 5.27 -8.76 14.93
C VAL A 106 5.53 -8.37 13.48
N ALA A 107 6.62 -8.87 12.87
CA ALA A 107 6.88 -8.64 11.45
C ALA A 107 5.76 -9.20 10.56
N ILE A 108 5.27 -10.41 10.85
CA ILE A 108 4.13 -11.02 10.14
C ILE A 108 2.86 -10.18 10.34
N TYR A 109 2.59 -9.76 11.58
CA TYR A 109 1.42 -8.95 11.91
C TYR A 109 1.43 -7.61 11.16
N LEU A 110 2.54 -6.88 11.21
CA LEU A 110 2.68 -5.60 10.54
C LEU A 110 2.66 -5.73 9.02
N SER A 111 3.27 -6.79 8.46
CA SER A 111 3.20 -7.05 7.01
C SER A 111 1.75 -7.23 6.56
N ARG A 112 0.96 -8.00 7.32
CA ARG A 112 -0.48 -8.18 7.05
C ARG A 112 -1.29 -6.89 7.10
N GLU A 113 -0.93 -5.96 7.98
CA GLU A 113 -1.65 -4.69 8.16
C GLU A 113 -1.30 -3.64 7.10
N ILE A 114 -0.05 -3.66 6.61
CA ILE A 114 0.53 -2.56 5.84
C ILE A 114 0.67 -2.90 4.36
N THR A 115 1.18 -4.08 4.01
CA THR A 115 1.68 -4.34 2.64
C THR A 115 0.59 -4.76 1.66
N GLY A 116 -0.60 -5.14 2.16
CA GLY A 116 -1.70 -5.65 1.32
C GLY A 116 -1.45 -7.04 0.74
N GLU A 117 -0.33 -7.68 1.09
CA GLU A 117 0.08 -8.98 0.55
C GLU A 117 -0.83 -10.13 1.01
N SER A 118 -0.98 -11.11 0.12
CA SER A 118 -1.76 -12.31 0.45
C SER A 118 -1.09 -13.13 1.55
N GLY A 119 -1.89 -13.87 2.34
CA GLY A 119 -1.33 -14.78 3.35
C GLY A 119 -0.41 -15.85 2.76
N VAL A 120 -0.63 -16.25 1.51
CA VAL A 120 0.24 -17.21 0.81
C VAL A 120 1.58 -16.58 0.44
N ALA A 121 1.57 -15.36 -0.11
CA ALA A 121 2.78 -14.62 -0.46
C ALA A 121 3.63 -14.32 0.78
N LEU A 122 3.01 -13.81 1.85
CA LEU A 122 3.69 -13.62 3.14
C LEU A 122 4.22 -14.95 3.71
N GLY A 123 3.48 -16.04 3.53
CA GLY A 123 3.91 -17.36 3.96
C GLY A 123 5.21 -17.81 3.28
N GLN A 124 5.31 -17.61 1.96
CA GLN A 124 6.52 -17.86 1.18
C GLN A 124 7.67 -16.98 1.66
N TYR A 125 7.41 -15.67 1.82
CA TYR A 125 8.39 -14.69 2.27
C TYR A 125 8.99 -15.02 3.65
N PHE A 126 8.14 -15.34 4.62
CA PHE A 126 8.56 -15.74 5.97
C PHE A 126 8.98 -17.22 6.01
N GLY A 127 9.93 -17.63 5.18
CA GLY A 127 10.58 -18.95 5.28
C GLY A 127 9.66 -20.15 4.98
N GLY A 128 8.63 -19.96 4.15
CA GLY A 128 7.75 -21.03 3.67
C GLY A 128 6.78 -21.57 4.73
N ILE A 129 6.18 -20.69 5.55
CA ILE A 129 5.05 -21.06 6.40
C ILE A 129 3.74 -20.99 5.61
N SER A 130 2.72 -21.75 6.01
CA SER A 130 1.43 -21.73 5.31
C SER A 130 0.68 -20.40 5.54
N GLY A 131 -0.20 -20.02 4.61
CA GLY A 131 -1.07 -18.84 4.79
C GLY A 131 -2.01 -18.96 6.00
N ALA A 132 -2.41 -20.18 6.37
CA ALA A 132 -3.10 -20.43 7.64
C ALA A 132 -2.19 -20.14 8.84
N GLY A 133 -0.91 -20.54 8.78
CA GLY A 133 0.10 -20.18 9.77
C GLY A 133 0.27 -18.68 9.94
N ILE A 134 0.31 -17.92 8.85
CA ILE A 134 0.32 -16.44 8.87
C ILE A 134 -0.88 -15.90 9.64
N THR A 135 -2.09 -16.42 9.35
CA THR A 135 -3.33 -15.99 10.02
C THR A 135 -3.31 -16.32 11.52
N VAL A 136 -2.78 -17.49 11.90
CA VAL A 136 -2.61 -17.86 13.31
C VAL A 136 -1.65 -16.90 14.03
N ARG A 137 -0.50 -16.56 13.43
CA ARG A 137 0.45 -15.62 14.06
C ARG A 137 -0.10 -14.20 14.14
N TYR A 138 -0.81 -13.76 13.09
CA TYR A 138 -1.54 -12.49 13.10
C TYR A 138 -2.52 -12.42 14.27
N ASN A 139 -3.41 -13.40 14.40
CA ASN A 139 -4.41 -13.45 15.46
C ASN A 139 -3.78 -13.56 16.85
N TYR A 140 -2.64 -14.24 16.97
CA TYR A 140 -1.87 -14.31 18.22
C TYR A 140 -1.42 -12.92 18.65
N ILE A 141 -0.79 -12.16 17.74
CA ILE A 141 -0.34 -10.78 18.01
C ILE A 141 -1.53 -9.86 18.33
N THR A 142 -2.61 -9.92 17.55
CA THR A 142 -3.83 -9.13 17.79
C THR A 142 -4.37 -9.31 19.21
N LYS A 143 -4.34 -10.54 19.76
CA LYS A 143 -4.80 -10.82 21.12
C LYS A 143 -3.83 -10.31 22.20
N ILE A 144 -2.53 -10.54 22.04
CA ILE A 144 -1.58 -10.16 23.09
C ILE A 144 -1.39 -8.65 23.21
N ILE A 145 -1.47 -7.89 22.09
CA ILE A 145 -1.34 -6.43 22.11
C ILE A 145 -2.40 -5.78 23.01
N GLN A 146 -3.58 -6.39 23.16
CA GLN A 146 -4.66 -5.88 24.00
C GLN A 146 -4.28 -5.83 25.49
N ASN A 147 -3.38 -6.70 25.93
CA ASN A 147 -2.99 -6.84 27.34
C ASN A 147 -1.52 -6.47 27.61
N ASP A 148 -0.68 -6.48 26.58
CA ASP A 148 0.74 -6.12 26.68
C ASP A 148 0.98 -4.67 26.23
N SER A 149 1.08 -3.77 27.20
CA SER A 149 1.35 -2.35 26.95
C SER A 149 2.75 -2.09 26.38
N ARG A 150 3.73 -2.91 26.75
CA ARG A 150 5.11 -2.81 26.25
C ARG A 150 5.14 -3.15 24.77
N LEU A 151 4.58 -4.29 24.38
CA LEU A 151 4.51 -4.72 23.00
C LEU A 151 3.72 -3.73 22.14
N ARG A 152 2.60 -3.22 22.65
CA ARG A 152 1.83 -2.16 21.99
C ARG A 152 2.67 -0.91 21.75
N GLY A 153 3.47 -0.51 22.75
CA GLY A 153 4.42 0.59 22.64
C GLY A 153 5.46 0.38 21.55
N GLN A 154 6.06 -0.81 21.47
CA GLN A 154 7.02 -1.18 20.42
C GLN A 154 6.40 -1.09 19.02
N ILE A 155 5.22 -1.67 18.84
CA ILE A 155 4.50 -1.65 17.55
C ILE A 155 4.13 -0.22 17.13
N ASN A 156 3.71 0.62 18.08
CA ASN A 156 3.41 2.02 17.79
C ASN A 156 4.66 2.83 17.40
N ARG A 157 5.84 2.53 17.97
CA ARG A 157 7.10 3.13 17.52
C ARG A 157 7.46 2.72 16.11
N ILE A 158 7.31 1.44 15.77
CA ILE A 158 7.52 0.94 14.41
C ILE A 158 6.57 1.65 13.43
N ARG A 159 5.27 1.73 13.74
CA ARG A 159 4.29 2.46 12.90
C ARG A 159 4.67 3.92 12.67
N LYS A 160 5.15 4.62 13.70
CA LYS A 160 5.60 6.02 13.57
C LYS A 160 6.81 6.14 12.64
N LYS A 161 7.79 5.25 12.76
CA LYS A 161 8.97 5.21 11.86
C LYS A 161 8.57 4.99 10.40
N ILE A 162 7.52 4.21 10.16
CA ILE A 162 6.99 3.94 8.81
C ILE A 162 6.28 5.14 8.20
N ILE A 163 5.47 5.87 9.00
CA ILE A 163 4.69 7.03 8.52
C ILE A 163 5.59 8.25 8.28
N ASN A 164 6.68 8.39 9.03
CA ASN A 164 7.62 9.52 8.92
C ASN A 164 8.71 9.34 7.86
N ASN A 165 8.70 8.22 7.11
CA ASN A 165 9.53 7.93 5.94
C ASN A 165 8.69 7.96 4.66
#